data_AF-A0A6G3TG27-F1
#
_entry.id   AF-A0A6G3TG27-F1
#
_cell.length_a   1.000
_cell.length_b   1.000
_cell.length_c   1.000
_cell.angle_alpha   90.00
_cell.angle_beta   90.00
_cell.angle_gamma   90.00
#
_symmetry.space_group_name_H-M   'P 1'
#
loop_
_entity.id
_entity.type
_entity.pdbx_description
1 polymer ?
#
loop_
_entity_poly.entity_id
_entity_poly.type
_entity_poly.pdbx_seq_one_letter_code
_entity_poly.pdbx_strand_id
1 'polypeptide(L)'
;MDGLRVVPTRRHGRERLYVCLPDGGNVAWYDREEARVNLLSDDRRAEVLQALAPFVTGPVTVGPPPVPTPAELARLTLHPDDDLAPNRPGEALLVALEREPGPAHRLRPDPRRRA
;
A
#
# COMPACT_ATOMS: atom_id res chain seq x y z
N MET A 1 5.67 -21.12 22.96
CA MET A 1 6.55 -19.98 22.68
C MET A 1 6.15 -19.48 21.31
N ASP A 2 4.96 -18.88 21.23
CA ASP A 2 4.29 -18.66 19.94
C ASP A 2 4.27 -17.16 19.67
N GLY A 3 5.47 -16.62 19.48
CA GLY A 3 5.70 -15.22 19.15
C GLY A 3 5.72 -15.00 17.64
N LEU A 4 5.55 -13.74 17.24
CA LEU A 4 5.77 -13.33 15.85
C LEU A 4 7.20 -13.66 15.41
N ARG A 5 7.35 -14.14 14.18
CA ARG A 5 8.65 -14.45 13.58
C ARG A 5 9.04 -13.36 12.59
N VAL A 6 10.28 -12.87 12.70
CA VAL A 6 10.86 -11.95 11.73
C VAL A 6 11.64 -12.74 10.68
N VAL A 7 11.28 -12.58 9.41
CA VAL A 7 11.87 -13.30 8.27
C VAL A 7 12.49 -12.30 7.29
N PRO A 8 13.83 -12.30 7.12
CA PRO A 8 14.47 -11.48 6.11
C PRO A 8 14.13 -11.99 4.70
N THR A 9 13.86 -11.07 3.79
CA THR A 9 13.53 -11.37 2.40
C THR A 9 14.11 -10.31 1.48
N ARG A 10 14.60 -10.74 0.31
CA ARG A 10 15.01 -9.84 -0.77
C ARG A 10 14.09 -10.01 -1.96
N ARG A 11 13.36 -8.96 -2.34
CA ARG A 11 12.42 -8.99 -3.48
C ARG A 11 12.57 -7.70 -4.29
N HIS A 12 12.65 -7.81 -5.61
CA HIS A 12 12.82 -6.67 -6.52
C HIS A 12 13.99 -5.75 -6.11
N GLY A 13 15.11 -6.34 -5.68
CA GLY A 13 16.30 -5.60 -5.25
C GLY A 13 16.23 -5.01 -3.84
N ARG A 14 15.06 -4.98 -3.19
CA ARG A 14 14.86 -4.39 -1.86
C ARG A 14 14.98 -5.41 -0.74
N GLU A 15 15.59 -4.99 0.37
CA GLU A 15 15.66 -5.77 1.61
C GLU A 15 14.47 -5.45 2.51
N ARG A 16 13.72 -6.49 2.89
CA ARG A 16 12.55 -6.38 3.77
C ARG A 16 12.62 -7.41 4.88
N LEU A 17 12.05 -7.06 6.03
CA LEU A 17 11.79 -8.01 7.11
C LEU A 17 10.28 -8.24 7.20
N TYR A 18 9.83 -9.46 6.92
CA TYR A 18 8.44 -9.85 7.09
C TYR A 18 8.20 -10.27 8.54
N VAL A 19 7.04 -9.93 9.08
CA VAL A 19 6.61 -10.32 10.42
C VAL A 19 5.45 -11.29 10.25
N CYS A 20 5.71 -12.55 10.57
CA CYS A 20 4.77 -13.64 10.36
C CYS A 20 4.21 -14.17 11.68
N LEU A 21 2.97 -14.59 11.64
CA LEU A 21 2.32 -15.42 12.64
C LEU A 21 2.94 -16.82 12.66
N PRO A 22 2.72 -17.61 13.74
CA PRO A 22 3.18 -18.99 13.83
C PRO A 22 2.67 -19.90 12.70
N ASP A 23 1.49 -19.60 12.14
CA ASP A 23 0.89 -20.32 11.01
C ASP A 23 1.50 -19.93 9.64
N GLY A 24 2.46 -19.00 9.62
CA GLY A 24 3.12 -18.50 8.42
C GLY A 24 2.43 -17.30 7.77
N GLY A 25 1.27 -16.86 8.27
CA GLY A 25 0.56 -15.69 7.79
C GLY A 25 1.35 -14.40 8.04
N ASN A 26 1.48 -13.54 7.03
CA ASN A 26 2.15 -12.26 7.17
C ASN A 26 1.22 -11.23 7.83
N VAL A 27 1.70 -10.48 8.81
CA VAL A 27 0.97 -9.38 9.47
C VAL A 27 1.59 -8.00 9.27
N ALA A 28 2.87 -7.94 8.89
CA ALA A 28 3.55 -6.68 8.59
C ALA A 28 4.85 -6.90 7.82
N TRP A 29 5.39 -5.85 7.20
CA TRP A 29 6.78 -5.85 6.76
C TRP A 29 7.48 -4.52 7.06
N TYR A 30 8.76 -4.60 7.37
CA TYR A 30 9.66 -3.48 7.51
C TYR A 30 10.49 -3.33 6.23
N ASP A 31 10.40 -2.14 5.61
CA ASP A 31 11.27 -1.73 4.52
C ASP A 31 12.49 -1.01 5.12
N ARG A 32 13.68 -1.60 4.97
CA ARG A 32 14.91 -1.09 5.59
C ARG A 32 15.39 0.20 4.93
N GLU A 33 15.06 0.40 3.65
CA GLU A 33 15.50 1.55 2.87
C GLU A 33 14.71 2.80 3.27
N GLU A 34 13.41 2.66 3.47
CA GLU A 34 12.51 3.77 3.84
C GLU A 34 12.30 3.91 5.36
N ALA A 35 12.91 3.04 6.18
CA ALA A 35 12.66 2.93 7.62
C ALA A 35 11.15 2.90 7.94
N ARG A 36 10.41 2.07 7.20
CA ARG A 36 8.92 2.04 7.24
C ARG A 36 8.37 0.67 7.57
N VAL A 37 7.45 0.64 8.53
CA VAL A 37 6.64 -0.54 8.86
C VAL A 37 5.28 -0.41 8.18
N ASN A 38 4.97 -1.37 7.32
CA ASN A 38 3.66 -1.53 6.71
C ASN A 38 2.89 -2.60 7.48
N LEU A 39 1.79 -2.20 8.12
CA LEU A 39 0.91 -3.11 8.86
C LEU A 39 -0.21 -3.61 7.93
N LEU A 40 -0.50 -4.91 7.98
CA LEU A 40 -1.67 -5.49 7.32
C LEU A 40 -2.91 -5.49 8.23
N SER A 41 -2.71 -5.44 9.55
CA SER A 41 -3.75 -5.21 10.55
C SER A 41 -3.19 -4.31 11.66
N ASP A 42 -3.99 -3.34 12.12
CA ASP A 42 -3.60 -2.42 13.20
C ASP A 42 -3.71 -3.07 14.59
N ASP A 43 -4.50 -4.13 14.73
CA ASP A 43 -4.78 -4.80 16.01
C ASP A 43 -3.52 -5.33 16.69
N ARG A 44 -2.49 -5.67 15.90
CA ARG A 44 -1.21 -6.23 16.36
C ARG A 44 -0.04 -5.25 16.29
N ARG A 45 -0.30 -3.95 16.13
CA ARG A 45 0.74 -2.93 15.98
C ARG A 45 1.82 -3.02 17.06
N ALA A 46 1.43 -3.13 18.33
CA ALA A 46 2.38 -3.18 19.43
C ALA A 46 3.29 -4.42 19.37
N GLU A 47 2.72 -5.60 19.12
CA GLU A 47 3.45 -6.87 18.98
C GLU A 47 4.43 -6.81 17.80
N VAL A 48 4.01 -6.24 16.66
CA VAL A 48 4.86 -6.08 15.48
C VAL A 48 6.06 -5.18 15.80
N LEU A 49 5.84 -4.03 16.43
CA LEU A 49 6.91 -3.10 16.79
C LEU A 49 7.87 -3.73 17.81
N GLN A 50 7.35 -4.50 18.77
CA GLN A 50 8.16 -5.25 19.72
C GLN A 50 9.04 -6.30 19.02
N ALA A 51 8.47 -7.07 18.09
CA ALA A 51 9.21 -8.09 17.33
C ALA A 51 10.30 -7.47 16.43
N LEU A 52 10.05 -6.28 15.90
CA LEU A 52 10.99 -5.55 15.03
C LEU A 52 12.07 -4.78 15.79
N ALA A 53 11.88 -4.49 17.08
CA ALA A 53 12.79 -3.66 17.88
C ALA A 53 14.28 -4.04 17.76
N PRO A 54 14.68 -5.33 17.73
CA PRO A 54 16.10 -5.71 17.57
C PRO A 54 16.71 -5.39 16.20
N PHE A 55 15.89 -5.14 15.18
CA PHE A 55 16.32 -4.99 13.78
C PHE A 55 16.28 -3.53 13.29
N VAL A 56 15.77 -2.63 14.13
CA VAL A 56 15.55 -1.23 13.81
C VAL A 56 16.62 -0.38 14.51
N THR A 57 17.30 0.48 13.75
CA THR A 57 18.43 1.29 14.22
C THR A 57 18.09 2.76 14.45
N GLY A 58 16.81 3.14 14.42
CA GLY A 58 16.36 4.53 14.55
C GLY A 58 14.84 4.68 14.52
N PRO A 59 14.32 5.91 14.45
CA PRO A 59 12.89 6.15 14.30
C PRO A 59 12.34 5.44 13.06
N VAL A 60 11.15 4.84 13.18
CA VAL A 60 10.44 4.21 12.07
C VAL A 60 9.11 4.88 11.84
N THR A 61 8.71 4.96 10.58
CA THR A 61 7.36 5.40 10.22
C THR A 61 6.44 4.19 10.15
N VAL A 62 5.24 4.29 10.72
CA VAL A 62 4.21 3.25 10.63
C VAL A 62 3.09 3.76 9.74
N GLY A 63 2.64 2.90 8.82
CA GLY A 63 1.51 3.19 7.96
C GLY A 63 1.90 3.39 6.49
N PRO A 64 0.92 3.72 5.64
CA PRO A 64 1.13 3.82 4.20
C PRO A 64 2.17 4.89 3.86
N PRO A 65 2.86 4.77 2.71
CA PRO A 65 3.74 5.82 2.22
C PRO A 65 2.96 7.14 2.10
N PRO A 66 3.63 8.30 2.27
CA PRO A 66 2.98 9.59 2.09
C PRO A 66 2.39 9.67 0.69
N VAL A 67 1.15 10.15 0.60
CA VAL A 67 0.51 10.40 -0.70
C VAL A 67 1.13 11.67 -1.28
N PRO A 68 1.54 11.68 -2.56
CA PRO A 68 2.03 12.89 -3.22
C PRO A 68 1.01 14.01 -3.14
N THR A 69 1.49 15.22 -2.88
CA THR A 69 0.69 16.45 -2.93
C THR A 69 0.19 16.73 -4.36
N PRO A 70 -0.88 17.53 -4.53
CA PRO A 70 -1.33 17.92 -5.86
C PRO A 70 -0.24 18.58 -6.71
N ALA A 71 0.67 19.36 -6.09
CA ALA A 71 1.79 19.98 -6.78
C ALA A 71 2.83 18.96 -7.25
N GLU A 72 3.10 17.92 -6.45
CA GLU A 72 3.98 16.81 -6.84
C GLU A 72 3.34 15.98 -7.96
N LEU A 73 2.03 15.71 -7.89
CA LEU A 73 1.29 15.02 -8.95
C LEU A 73 1.29 15.81 -10.26
N ALA A 74 1.13 17.13 -10.20
CA ALA A 74 1.19 17.99 -11.40
C ALA A 74 2.54 17.90 -12.11
N ARG A 75 3.64 17.71 -11.37
CA ARG A 75 4.99 17.51 -11.95
C ARG A 75 5.19 16.13 -12.57
N LEU A 76 4.42 15.14 -12.13
CA LEU A 76 4.41 13.78 -12.69
C LEU A 76 3.40 13.61 -13.84
N THR A 77 2.57 14.63 -14.09
CA THR A 77 1.58 14.60 -15.16
C THR A 77 2.29 14.65 -16.50
N LEU A 78 2.10 13.60 -17.29
CA LEU A 78 2.64 13.48 -18.63
C LEU A 78 1.80 14.32 -19.60
N HIS A 79 2.44 14.97 -20.58
CA HIS A 79 1.71 15.64 -21.63
C HIS A 79 0.91 14.60 -22.45
N PRO A 80 -0.32 14.88 -22.90
CA PRO A 80 -1.11 13.93 -23.67
C PRO A 80 -0.40 13.39 -24.91
N ASP A 81 0.40 14.22 -25.59
CA ASP A 81 1.18 13.80 -26.77
C ASP A 81 2.35 12.87 -26.41
N ASP A 82 2.81 12.88 -25.16
CA ASP A 82 3.86 11.99 -24.67
C ASP A 82 3.28 10.70 -24.06
N ASP A 83 1.95 10.61 -23.88
CA ASP A 83 1.28 9.43 -23.37
C ASP A 83 1.17 8.35 -24.46
N LEU A 84 2.08 7.38 -24.39
CA LEU A 84 2.13 6.23 -25.30
C LEU A 84 1.08 5.15 -24.96
N ALA A 85 0.22 5.37 -23.97
CA ALA A 85 -0.83 4.42 -23.66
C ALA A 85 -1.84 4.35 -24.83
N PRO A 86 -2.12 3.15 -25.35
CA PRO A 86 -3.06 2.98 -26.48
C PRO A 86 -4.50 3.34 -26.11
N ASN A 87 -4.80 3.41 -24.81
CA ASN A 87 -6.09 3.76 -24.26
C ASN A 87 -5.89 4.58 -22.99
N ARG A 88 -6.81 5.52 -22.74
CA ARG A 88 -6.77 6.30 -21.50
C ARG A 88 -7.05 5.36 -20.31
N PRO A 89 -6.44 5.61 -19.13
CA PRO A 89 -6.74 4.85 -17.93
C PRO A 89 -8.24 4.78 -17.67
N GLY A 90 -8.79 3.57 -17.57
CA GLY A 90 -10.21 3.33 -17.32
C GLY A 90 -11.15 3.46 -18.53
N GLU A 91 -10.66 3.80 -19.73
CA GLU A 91 -11.49 3.99 -20.93
C GLU A 91 -12.34 2.75 -21.26
N ALA A 92 -11.75 1.55 -21.23
CA ALA A 92 -12.50 0.31 -21.48
C ALA A 92 -13.63 0.07 -20.46
N LEU A 93 -13.42 0.47 -19.21
CA LEU A 93 -14.45 0.40 -18.16
C LEU A 93 -15.56 1.42 -18.41
N LEU A 94 -15.21 2.65 -18.81
CA LEU A 94 -16.19 3.68 -19.15
C LEU A 94 -17.05 3.27 -20.35
N VAL A 95 -16.45 2.71 -21.40
CA VAL A 95 -17.16 2.17 -22.57
C VAL A 95 -18.09 1.02 -22.17
N ALA A 96 -17.65 0.13 -21.28
CA ALA A 96 -18.49 -0.97 -20.80
C ALA A 96 -19.71 -0.44 -20.03
N LEU A 97 -19.52 0.55 -19.15
CA LEU A 97 -20.60 1.19 -18.39
C LEU A 97 -21.58 1.96 -19.27
N GLU A 98 -21.12 2.53 -20.38
CA GLU A 98 -21.96 3.21 -21.35
C GLU A 98 -22.81 2.24 -22.18
N ARG A 99 -22.22 1.11 -22.61
CA ARG A 99 -22.89 0.08 -23.43
C ARG A 99 -23.93 -0.71 -22.65
N GLU A 100 -23.58 -1.11 -21.43
CA GLU A 100 -24.44 -1.84 -20.52
C GLU A 100 -24.49 -1.07 -19.20
N PRO A 101 -25.31 0.00 -19.12
CA PRO A 101 -25.57 0.66 -17.86
C PRO A 101 -26.24 -0.37 -16.95
N GLY A 102 -25.46 -0.93 -16.04
CA GLY A 102 -25.96 -1.86 -15.04
C GLY A 102 -27.11 -1.24 -14.24
N PRO A 103 -27.92 -2.04 -13.52
CA PRO A 103 -28.88 -1.50 -12.57
C PRO A 103 -28.14 -0.52 -11.65
N ALA A 104 -28.78 0.58 -11.26
CA ALA A 104 -28.17 1.62 -10.43
C ALA A 104 -27.68 1.03 -9.10
N HIS A 105 -26.49 0.44 -9.10
CA HIS A 105 -25.84 -0.04 -7.92
C HIS A 105 -25.60 1.21 -7.10
N ARG A 106 -26.19 1.25 -5.91
CA ARG A 106 -25.81 2.25 -4.91
C ARG A 106 -24.35 1.97 -4.58
N LEU A 107 -23.44 2.57 -5.36
CA LEU A 107 -22.04 2.63 -5.02
C LEU A 107 -22.00 3.08 -3.57
N ARG A 108 -21.34 2.30 -2.72
CA ARG A 108 -21.18 2.67 -1.32
C ARG A 108 -20.63 4.10 -1.32
N PRO A 109 -21.33 5.07 -0.69
CA PRO A 109 -20.90 6.46 -0.70
C PRO A 109 -19.44 6.54 -0.27
N ASP A 110 -18.60 7.24 -1.04
CA ASP A 110 -17.21 7.45 -0.66
C ASP A 110 -17.17 8.10 0.72
N PRO A 111 -16.61 7.45 1.75
CA PRO A 111 -16.56 8.00 3.10
C PRO A 111 -15.81 9.33 3.17
N ARG A 112 -14.97 9.66 2.18
CA ARG A 112 -14.26 10.95 2.08
C ARG A 112 -15.14 12.12 1.66
N ARG A 113 -16.32 11.88 1.08
CA ARG A 113 -17.25 12.96 0.67
C ARG A 113 -18.04 13.57 1.84
N ARG A 114 -17.84 13.10 3.07
CA ARG A 114 -18.52 13.59 4.28
C ARG A 114 -17.60 14.39 5.22
N ALA A 115 -16.35 14.64 4.81
CA ALA A 115 -15.38 15.44 5.56
C ALA A 115 -15.40 16.89 5.09
#